data_AF-A0AAD8B3A3-F1
#
_entry.id   AF-A0AAD8B3A3-F1
#
_cell.length_a   1.000
_cell.length_b   1.000
_cell.length_c   1.000
_cell.angle_alpha   90.00
_cell.angle_beta   90.00
_cell.angle_gamma   90.00
#
_symmetry.space_group_name_H-M   'P 1'
#
loop_
_entity.id
_entity.type
_entity.pdbx_description
1 polymer ?
#
loop_
_entity_poly.entity_id
_entity_poly.type
_entity_poly.pdbx_seq_one_letter_code
_entity_poly.pdbx_strand_id
1 'polypeptide(L)'
;MAESKSETIELGEGVVSENDKDNVSEEKEETPPLTYIDFTPQCLGSTFDGKEPDFADFGSVIEGANQWLLQNPQFSVFKCETVSTKLNPDFSVDNDSTLSHMASNGKNVFVRVLRLWLIPNVDPSGPSQQIGYITVLPDHSSGDLKTFLNSLVGIATSRQIGDITFPSFDNLSQTVEKLNRHLQTKPIPGHILSMETLTFKCMEANSSDKLLPESGSWTEGGGNAKVFLHAFRIYYIVGKPCYEQVGFYDEAPEIMQSKEGLDLRIKFATFEKTLNKASNWLKKQSGCRISNIQSVYVKLERKYGSGPWILDSHAPGYAENPGLNESRYTKVIRFTYIKDQKLNQANPYSQVTLTSRLFIPCRIEGRLFEPLSKTVMRVVRWLSKTKLPVFACETVKYHLTSDSEGQGFNNERLDALINSFQGQHYITCIRLYFPCTYEEPKPDPSDPEDLGWWGWACVVS
;
A
#
# COMPACT_ATOMS: atom_id res chain seq x y z
N MET A 1 31.81 -5.97 -91.51
CA MET A 1 30.46 -5.64 -91.01
C MET A 1 30.63 -4.57 -89.95
N ALA A 2 30.23 -3.34 -90.32
CA ALA A 2 30.13 -2.09 -89.57
C ALA A 2 31.25 -1.71 -88.56
N GLU A 3 32.14 -0.84 -89.01
CA GLU A 3 32.99 0.04 -88.19
C GLU A 3 32.20 1.29 -87.74
N SER A 4 32.48 1.87 -86.57
CA SER A 4 33.20 3.16 -86.43
C SER A 4 33.19 3.69 -84.99
N LYS A 5 34.24 4.45 -84.66
CA LYS A 5 34.45 5.26 -83.45
C LYS A 5 33.81 6.65 -83.62
N SER A 6 33.38 7.29 -82.53
CA SER A 6 33.87 8.64 -82.16
C SER A 6 33.30 9.14 -80.82
N GLU A 7 34.18 9.69 -79.99
CA GLU A 7 33.95 10.56 -78.82
C GLU A 7 33.45 11.96 -79.22
N THR A 8 32.88 12.71 -78.26
CA THR A 8 33.16 14.12 -77.79
C THR A 8 32.06 14.47 -76.74
N ILE A 9 32.26 14.59 -75.42
CA ILE A 9 32.80 15.66 -74.52
C ILE A 9 32.09 17.02 -74.68
N GLU A 10 31.42 17.61 -73.67
CA GLU A 10 31.92 18.58 -72.64
C GLU A 10 30.88 18.74 -71.49
N LEU A 11 31.22 18.59 -70.19
CA LEU A 11 31.80 19.52 -69.17
C LEU A 11 30.80 20.39 -68.40
N GLY A 12 30.86 20.35 -67.05
CA GLY A 12 30.24 21.31 -66.14
C GLY A 12 30.07 20.85 -64.67
N GLU A 13 31.16 20.96 -63.89
CA GLU A 13 31.30 21.30 -62.44
C GLU A 13 30.17 20.92 -61.44
N GLY A 14 30.42 20.06 -60.42
CA GLY A 14 30.88 20.45 -59.07
C GLY A 14 29.72 20.86 -58.16
N VAL A 15 29.38 20.17 -57.05
CA VAL A 15 30.06 20.24 -55.74
C VAL A 15 29.49 19.14 -54.82
N VAL A 16 30.38 18.53 -54.05
CA VAL A 16 30.12 17.59 -52.94
C VAL A 16 29.54 18.34 -51.75
N SER A 17 28.48 17.81 -51.14
CA SER A 17 28.18 18.05 -49.72
C SER A 17 28.15 16.73 -48.97
N GLU A 18 29.30 16.37 -48.40
CA GLU A 18 29.39 15.59 -47.17
C GLU A 18 28.62 16.34 -46.08
N ASN A 19 27.50 15.81 -45.61
CA ASN A 19 26.98 15.96 -44.24
C ASN A 19 25.60 15.32 -44.15
N ASP A 20 25.56 13.99 -44.13
CA ASP A 20 24.47 13.24 -43.51
C ASP A 20 25.12 12.06 -42.78
N LYS A 21 25.88 12.41 -41.72
CA LYS A 21 26.10 11.47 -40.63
C LYS A 21 24.81 11.45 -39.85
N ASP A 22 24.10 10.34 -39.94
CA ASP A 22 22.97 9.95 -39.10
C ASP A 22 23.22 10.36 -37.65
N ASN A 23 22.63 11.48 -37.27
CA ASN A 23 22.53 11.93 -35.89
C ASN A 23 21.34 11.17 -35.30
N VAL A 24 21.53 9.87 -35.07
CA VAL A 24 20.65 9.14 -34.14
C VAL A 24 20.97 9.72 -32.77
N SER A 25 20.25 10.78 -32.41
CA SER A 25 20.15 11.21 -31.03
C SER A 25 19.63 10.01 -30.26
N GLU A 26 20.51 9.36 -29.49
CA GLU A 26 20.09 8.50 -28.38
C GLU A 26 19.10 9.34 -27.56
N GLU A 27 17.80 9.08 -27.72
CA GLU A 27 16.80 9.58 -26.80
C GLU A 27 17.22 9.05 -25.43
N LYS A 28 17.81 9.92 -24.61
CA LYS A 28 18.09 9.59 -23.21
C LYS A 28 16.75 9.23 -22.60
N GLU A 29 16.58 7.95 -22.31
CA GLU A 29 15.39 7.40 -21.67
C GLU A 29 15.20 8.18 -20.35
N GLU A 30 14.23 9.10 -20.36
CA GLU A 30 14.00 10.00 -19.24
C GLU A 30 13.52 9.16 -18.05
N THR A 31 14.21 9.27 -16.91
CA THR A 31 13.83 8.53 -15.71
C THR A 31 12.39 8.90 -15.32
N PRO A 32 11.52 7.92 -15.05
CA PRO A 32 10.11 8.17 -14.82
C PRO A 32 9.90 9.03 -13.56
N PRO A 33 8.89 9.91 -13.53
CA PRO A 33 8.62 10.80 -12.39
C PRO A 33 8.24 10.04 -11.11
N LEU A 34 7.79 8.79 -11.25
CA LEU A 34 7.52 7.86 -10.14
C LEU A 34 7.57 6.43 -10.69
N THR A 35 8.28 5.51 -10.05
CA THR A 35 8.24 4.08 -10.37
C THR A 35 8.31 3.25 -9.09
N TYR A 36 8.36 1.93 -9.21
CA TYR A 36 8.51 1.04 -8.07
C TYR A 36 9.44 -0.14 -8.37
N ILE A 37 9.92 -0.76 -7.29
CA ILE A 37 10.55 -2.07 -7.31
C ILE A 37 10.15 -2.85 -6.05
N ASP A 38 9.98 -4.15 -6.21
CA ASP A 38 9.59 -5.06 -5.13
C ASP A 38 10.74 -6.00 -4.75
N PHE A 39 10.91 -6.21 -3.45
CA PHE A 39 11.85 -7.16 -2.87
C PHE A 39 11.08 -8.22 -2.10
N THR A 40 11.12 -9.44 -2.62
CA THR A 40 10.48 -10.62 -2.05
C THR A 40 11.45 -11.36 -1.14
N PRO A 41 11.02 -11.84 0.04
CA PRO A 41 11.87 -12.67 0.88
C PRO A 41 12.22 -13.97 0.15
N GLN A 42 13.46 -14.44 0.33
CA GLN A 42 13.91 -15.69 -0.28
C GLN A 42 13.18 -16.88 0.34
N CYS A 43 12.72 -17.82 -0.49
CA CYS A 43 12.24 -19.12 0.00
C CYS A 43 13.43 -19.96 0.51
N LEU A 44 13.38 -20.39 1.77
CA LEU A 44 14.45 -21.11 2.47
C LEU A 44 14.29 -22.64 2.43
N GLY A 45 13.12 -23.14 2.02
CA GLY A 45 12.80 -24.56 1.97
C GLY A 45 12.49 -25.05 0.56
N SER A 46 12.75 -26.34 0.32
CA SER A 46 12.19 -27.04 -0.84
C SER A 46 10.72 -27.37 -0.58
N THR A 47 9.85 -27.14 -1.58
CA THR A 47 8.45 -27.58 -1.62
C THR A 47 8.38 -29.12 -1.62
N PHE A 48 8.64 -29.75 -0.48
CA PHE A 48 8.30 -31.16 -0.27
C PHE A 48 6.79 -31.29 -0.05
N ASP A 49 6.20 -32.31 -0.67
CA ASP A 49 4.76 -32.61 -0.71
C ASP A 49 3.97 -32.12 0.52
N GLY A 50 3.23 -31.02 0.34
CA GLY A 50 2.18 -30.57 1.24
C GLY A 50 2.60 -29.71 2.44
N LYS A 51 3.88 -29.36 2.63
CA LYS A 51 4.31 -28.42 3.68
C LYS A 51 4.48 -27.00 3.14
N GLU A 52 4.05 -25.99 3.91
CA GLU A 52 4.28 -24.60 3.55
C GLU A 52 5.78 -24.26 3.54
N PRO A 53 6.26 -23.47 2.56
CA PRO A 53 7.64 -23.04 2.54
C PRO A 53 7.93 -22.02 3.63
N ASP A 54 9.12 -22.17 4.23
CA ASP A 54 9.71 -21.16 5.09
C ASP A 54 10.34 -20.06 4.23
N PHE A 55 10.20 -18.80 4.65
CA PHE A 55 10.79 -17.65 3.97
C PHE A 55 11.76 -16.93 4.89
N ALA A 56 12.76 -16.28 4.30
CA ALA A 56 13.67 -15.39 5.00
C ALA A 56 12.90 -14.27 5.72
N ASP A 57 13.51 -13.70 6.75
CA ASP A 57 12.90 -12.61 7.50
C ASP A 57 12.77 -11.32 6.66
N PHE A 58 12.04 -10.35 7.19
CA PHE A 58 11.88 -9.05 6.54
C PHE A 58 13.19 -8.24 6.53
N GLY A 59 14.16 -8.57 7.38
CA GLY A 59 15.48 -7.97 7.34
C GLY A 59 16.21 -8.26 6.03
N SER A 60 16.11 -9.50 5.52
CA SER A 60 16.76 -9.88 4.27
C SER A 60 16.27 -9.08 3.05
N VAL A 61 14.98 -8.67 3.02
CA VAL A 61 14.46 -7.84 1.90
C VAL A 61 14.98 -6.42 1.97
N ILE A 62 15.23 -5.89 3.17
CA ILE A 62 15.88 -4.57 3.36
C ILE A 62 17.34 -4.62 2.89
N GLU A 63 18.05 -5.72 3.18
CA GLU A 63 19.41 -5.92 2.69
C GLU A 63 19.46 -5.97 1.16
N GLY A 64 18.57 -6.76 0.54
CA GLY A 64 18.45 -6.82 -0.92
C GLY A 64 18.13 -5.45 -1.54
N ALA A 65 17.25 -4.69 -0.91
CA ALA A 65 16.91 -3.33 -1.33
C ALA A 65 18.11 -2.37 -1.27
N ASN A 66 18.90 -2.43 -0.20
CA ASN A 66 20.11 -1.63 -0.08
C ASN A 66 21.17 -1.99 -1.13
N GLN A 67 21.34 -3.27 -1.47
CA GLN A 67 22.24 -3.67 -2.55
C GLN A 67 21.78 -3.14 -3.91
N TRP A 68 20.47 -3.12 -4.16
CA TRP A 68 19.92 -2.57 -5.39
C TRP A 68 20.11 -1.05 -5.47
N LEU A 69 19.89 -0.32 -4.37
CA LEU A 69 20.10 1.14 -4.31
C LEU A 69 21.56 1.55 -4.56
N LEU A 70 22.52 0.72 -4.12
CA LEU A 70 23.94 0.93 -4.43
C LEU A 70 24.23 0.84 -5.93
N GLN A 71 23.51 -0.04 -6.64
CA GLN A 71 23.69 -0.27 -8.07
C GLN A 71 22.87 0.69 -8.96
N ASN A 72 21.91 1.41 -8.36
CA ASN A 72 20.96 2.26 -9.09
C ASN A 72 20.92 3.70 -8.51
N PRO A 73 22.06 4.44 -8.54
CA PRO A 73 22.18 5.77 -7.93
C PRO A 73 21.33 6.85 -8.62
N GLN A 74 20.80 6.58 -9.81
CA GLN A 74 19.88 7.46 -10.52
C GLN A 74 18.51 7.57 -9.85
N PHE A 75 18.19 6.71 -8.89
CA PHE A 75 16.92 6.73 -8.16
C PHE A 75 17.10 7.13 -6.69
N SER A 76 16.10 7.84 -6.18
CA SER A 76 15.93 8.14 -4.76
C SER A 76 14.64 7.49 -4.25
N VAL A 77 14.68 6.94 -3.04
CA VAL A 77 13.53 6.36 -2.36
C VAL A 77 12.59 7.48 -1.92
N PHE A 78 11.41 7.49 -2.52
CA PHE A 78 10.31 8.39 -2.16
C PHE A 78 9.50 7.86 -0.99
N LYS A 79 9.21 6.55 -1.00
CA LYS A 79 8.43 5.86 0.05
C LYS A 79 8.81 4.38 0.11
N CYS A 80 8.79 3.81 1.31
CA CYS A 80 8.80 2.37 1.52
C CYS A 80 7.40 1.90 1.92
N GLU A 81 7.02 0.69 1.51
CA GLU A 81 5.72 0.09 1.81
C GLU A 81 5.87 -1.42 2.01
N THR A 82 5.27 -1.98 3.07
CA THR A 82 5.13 -3.44 3.18
C THR A 82 3.86 -3.87 2.47
N VAL A 83 4.00 -4.64 1.39
CA VAL A 83 2.87 -5.24 0.67
C VAL A 83 2.73 -6.71 1.07
N SER A 84 1.51 -7.15 1.35
CA SER A 84 1.22 -8.58 1.57
C SER A 84 0.76 -9.24 0.27
N THR A 85 1.57 -10.17 -0.24
CA THR A 85 1.26 -10.96 -1.44
C THR A 85 0.81 -12.35 -1.02
N LYS A 86 -0.35 -12.79 -1.51
CA LYS A 86 -0.79 -14.18 -1.30
C LYS A 86 -0.03 -15.09 -2.26
N LEU A 87 0.46 -16.22 -1.77
CA LEU A 87 1.07 -17.23 -2.63
C LEU A 87 0.05 -17.96 -3.48
N ASN A 88 0.48 -18.39 -4.67
CA ASN A 88 -0.27 -19.29 -5.51
C ASN A 88 -0.38 -20.70 -4.87
N PRO A 89 -1.27 -21.58 -5.38
CA PRO A 89 -1.42 -22.93 -4.84
C PRO A 89 -0.13 -23.79 -4.88
N ASP A 90 0.78 -23.49 -5.81
CA ASP A 90 2.11 -24.09 -5.94
C ASP A 90 3.18 -23.39 -5.07
N PHE A 91 2.74 -22.46 -4.20
CA PHE A 91 3.56 -21.60 -3.38
C PHE A 91 4.48 -20.62 -4.14
N SER A 92 4.24 -20.40 -5.43
CA SER A 92 4.94 -19.34 -6.17
C SER A 92 4.47 -17.96 -5.69
N VAL A 93 5.39 -16.98 -5.73
CA VAL A 93 5.09 -15.58 -5.47
C VAL A 93 4.79 -14.90 -6.80
N ASP A 94 3.65 -14.23 -6.90
CA ASP A 94 3.30 -13.35 -8.01
C ASP A 94 2.99 -11.95 -7.46
N ASN A 95 3.97 -11.06 -7.54
CA ASN A 95 3.82 -9.67 -7.11
C ASN A 95 3.18 -8.77 -8.16
N ASP A 96 3.06 -9.26 -9.39
CA ASP A 96 2.50 -8.49 -10.50
C ASP A 96 0.99 -8.73 -10.64
N SER A 97 0.46 -9.79 -10.03
CA SER A 97 -0.99 -10.02 -9.97
C SER A 97 -1.72 -8.93 -9.19
N THR A 98 -2.76 -8.37 -9.82
CA THR A 98 -3.62 -7.35 -9.25
C THR A 98 -4.90 -7.92 -8.63
N LEU A 99 -5.23 -9.19 -8.87
CA LEU A 99 -6.38 -9.87 -8.26
C LEU A 99 -5.91 -10.99 -7.34
N SER A 100 -6.34 -10.95 -6.09
CA SER A 100 -6.10 -12.03 -5.12
C SER A 100 -7.41 -12.64 -4.65
N HIS A 101 -7.41 -13.95 -4.43
CA HIS A 101 -8.53 -14.71 -3.87
C HIS A 101 -8.12 -15.28 -2.51
N MET A 102 -8.85 -14.98 -1.45
CA MET A 102 -8.71 -15.61 -0.14
C MET A 102 -9.75 -16.72 0.00
N ALA A 103 -9.30 -17.94 0.25
CA ALA A 103 -10.18 -19.08 0.39
C ALA A 103 -10.84 -19.07 1.78
N SER A 104 -12.15 -19.35 1.82
CA SER A 104 -12.89 -19.54 3.08
C SER A 104 -12.56 -20.86 3.77
N ASN A 105 -12.13 -21.86 3.01
CA ASN A 105 -11.69 -23.16 3.49
C ASN A 105 -10.25 -23.45 3.06
N GLY A 106 -9.48 -24.07 3.95
CA GLY A 106 -8.06 -24.34 3.74
C GLY A 106 -7.15 -23.21 4.25
N LYS A 107 -5.89 -23.26 3.85
CA LYS A 107 -4.86 -22.33 4.28
C LYS A 107 -4.56 -21.31 3.18
N ASN A 108 -4.51 -20.05 3.55
CA ASN A 108 -4.00 -18.95 2.75
C ASN A 108 -2.57 -18.67 3.22
N VAL A 109 -1.60 -18.68 2.32
CA VAL A 109 -0.20 -18.38 2.67
C VAL A 109 0.18 -17.05 2.04
N PHE A 110 0.87 -16.22 2.80
CA PHE A 110 1.23 -14.87 2.41
C PHE A 110 2.71 -14.61 2.65
N VAL A 111 3.29 -13.74 1.84
CA VAL A 111 4.64 -13.19 2.03
C VAL A 111 4.58 -11.67 2.18
N ARG A 112 5.51 -11.13 2.96
CA ARG A 112 5.71 -9.69 3.16
C ARG A 112 6.78 -9.21 2.21
N VAL A 113 6.36 -8.45 1.20
CA VAL A 113 7.20 -7.86 0.17
C VAL A 113 7.49 -6.42 0.57
N LEU A 114 8.74 -5.98 0.41
CA LEU A 114 9.07 -4.58 0.50
C LEU A 114 8.92 -3.94 -0.88
N ARG A 115 8.08 -2.92 -0.99
CA ARG A 115 7.99 -2.05 -2.16
C ARG A 115 8.73 -0.75 -1.90
N LEU A 116 9.66 -0.40 -2.79
CA LEU A 116 10.21 0.94 -2.86
C LEU A 116 9.50 1.71 -3.95
N TRP A 117 8.93 2.86 -3.60
CA TRP A 117 8.54 3.88 -4.56
C TRP A 117 9.74 4.79 -4.81
N LEU A 118 10.07 4.99 -6.08
CA LEU A 118 11.29 5.63 -6.52
C LEU A 118 10.98 6.86 -7.38
N ILE A 119 11.80 7.89 -7.23
CA ILE A 119 11.80 9.10 -8.04
C ILE A 119 13.21 9.35 -8.59
N PRO A 120 13.37 10.18 -9.64
CA PRO A 120 14.70 10.55 -10.11
C PRO A 120 15.53 11.20 -9.00
N ASN A 121 16.77 10.75 -8.85
CA ASN A 121 17.71 11.34 -7.89
C ASN A 121 18.26 12.66 -8.45
N VAL A 122 18.11 13.74 -7.67
CA VAL A 122 18.61 15.07 -8.02
C VAL A 122 20.14 15.18 -7.91
N ASP A 123 20.78 14.31 -7.12
CA ASP A 123 22.23 14.20 -7.01
C ASP A 123 22.69 12.74 -7.08
N PRO A 124 22.79 12.16 -8.30
CA PRO A 124 23.28 10.80 -8.50
C PRO A 124 24.77 10.61 -8.14
N SER A 125 25.52 11.70 -7.95
CA SER A 125 26.95 11.65 -7.61
C SER A 125 27.21 11.53 -6.10
N GLY A 126 26.18 11.80 -5.29
CA GLY A 126 26.22 11.63 -3.85
C GLY A 126 26.24 10.17 -3.40
N PRO A 127 26.41 9.92 -2.08
CA PRO A 127 26.35 8.56 -1.54
C PRO A 127 24.95 7.96 -1.74
N SER A 128 24.90 6.70 -2.19
CA SER A 128 23.64 5.97 -2.32
C SER A 128 22.87 5.92 -1.00
N GLN A 129 21.55 6.02 -1.09
CA GLN A 129 20.70 5.89 0.09
C GLN A 129 20.78 4.48 0.65
N GLN A 130 20.89 4.39 1.97
CA GLN A 130 20.71 3.15 2.70
C GLN A 130 19.45 3.29 3.55
N ILE A 131 18.54 2.34 3.41
CA ILE A 131 17.31 2.25 4.19
C ILE A 131 17.49 1.31 5.39
N GLY A 132 16.88 1.69 6.51
CA GLY A 132 16.69 0.84 7.67
C GLY A 132 15.22 0.86 8.11
N TYR A 133 14.86 -0.01 9.04
CA TYR A 133 13.51 -0.05 9.59
C TYR A 133 13.46 -0.47 11.05
N ILE A 134 12.34 -0.18 11.72
CA ILE A 134 11.93 -0.79 12.98
C ILE A 134 10.42 -1.10 12.95
N THR A 135 10.01 -2.16 13.63
CA THR A 135 8.59 -2.50 13.84
C THR A 135 8.23 -2.28 15.31
N VAL A 136 7.13 -1.60 15.57
CA VAL A 136 6.66 -1.22 16.91
C VAL A 136 5.26 -1.80 17.11
N LEU A 137 5.16 -2.76 18.02
CA LEU A 137 3.89 -3.35 18.46
C LEU A 137 3.34 -2.59 19.67
N PRO A 138 2.01 -2.61 19.88
CA PRO A 138 1.42 -2.13 21.12
C PRO A 138 1.94 -2.96 22.30
N ASP A 139 2.32 -2.28 23.36
CA ASP A 139 2.75 -2.91 24.61
C ASP A 139 1.55 -3.55 25.32
N HIS A 140 1.78 -4.52 26.20
CA HIS A 140 0.72 -5.13 27.00
C HIS A 140 1.11 -5.27 28.46
N SER A 141 0.13 -5.07 29.34
CA SER A 141 0.30 -5.18 30.80
C SER A 141 0.01 -6.59 31.34
N SER A 142 -0.50 -7.49 30.48
CA SER A 142 -1.05 -8.78 30.85
C SER A 142 -0.04 -9.92 30.75
N GLY A 143 0.55 -10.33 31.88
CA GLY A 143 1.23 -11.62 32.08
C GLY A 143 2.06 -12.14 30.90
N ASP A 144 2.04 -13.45 30.68
CA ASP A 144 2.65 -14.07 29.49
C ASP A 144 1.80 -13.78 28.23
N LEU A 145 2.41 -13.13 27.22
CA LEU A 145 1.74 -12.71 25.97
C LEU A 145 1.03 -13.87 25.27
N LYS A 146 1.69 -15.03 25.18
CA LYS A 146 1.14 -16.20 24.49
C LYS A 146 -0.13 -16.69 25.17
N THR A 147 -0.11 -16.78 26.50
CA THR A 147 -1.26 -17.15 27.33
C THR A 147 -2.42 -16.17 27.13
N PHE A 148 -2.11 -14.87 27.13
CA PHE A 148 -3.12 -13.82 26.89
C PHE A 148 -3.75 -13.93 25.49
N LEU A 149 -2.94 -14.04 24.44
CA LEU A 149 -3.42 -14.19 23.06
C LEU A 149 -4.24 -15.47 22.87
N ASN A 150 -3.85 -16.58 23.50
CA ASN A 150 -4.63 -17.82 23.51
C ASN A 150 -6.02 -17.63 24.14
N SER A 151 -6.10 -16.87 25.23
CA SER A 151 -7.37 -16.54 25.86
C SER A 151 -8.27 -15.73 24.92
N LEU A 152 -7.71 -14.73 24.21
CA LEU A 152 -8.48 -13.94 23.25
C LEU A 152 -9.02 -14.78 22.09
N VAL A 153 -8.22 -15.69 21.55
CA VAL A 153 -8.68 -16.63 20.52
C VAL A 153 -9.73 -17.60 21.07
N GLY A 154 -9.57 -18.10 22.30
CA GLY A 154 -10.58 -18.92 22.97
C GLY A 154 -11.93 -18.20 23.10
N ILE A 155 -11.93 -16.94 23.52
CA ILE A 155 -13.13 -16.09 23.57
C ILE A 155 -13.71 -15.93 22.15
N ALA A 156 -12.86 -15.65 21.16
CA ALA A 156 -13.28 -15.50 19.76
C ALA A 156 -14.00 -16.74 19.24
N THR A 157 -13.54 -17.95 19.59
CA THR A 157 -14.20 -19.20 19.18
C THR A 157 -15.54 -19.45 19.89
N SER A 158 -15.70 -18.98 21.12
CA SER A 158 -16.79 -19.42 22.02
C SER A 158 -18.17 -18.83 21.70
N ARG A 159 -18.30 -17.93 20.71
CA ARG A 159 -19.54 -17.18 20.34
C ARG A 159 -20.21 -16.40 21.48
N GLN A 160 -19.72 -16.50 22.70
CA GLN A 160 -20.23 -15.81 23.86
C GLN A 160 -19.41 -14.53 24.03
N ILE A 161 -20.15 -13.42 24.04
CA ILE A 161 -19.69 -12.05 24.30
C ILE A 161 -19.14 -11.37 23.04
N GLY A 162 -20.00 -10.56 22.43
CA GLY A 162 -19.69 -9.69 21.30
C GLY A 162 -18.77 -8.52 21.62
N ASP A 163 -17.78 -8.71 22.50
CA ASP A 163 -16.77 -7.70 22.82
C ASP A 163 -15.46 -8.42 23.19
N ILE A 164 -14.63 -8.74 22.19
CA ILE A 164 -13.20 -8.92 22.46
C ILE A 164 -12.61 -7.53 22.55
N THR A 165 -12.79 -6.91 23.70
CA THR A 165 -11.97 -5.76 24.04
C THR A 165 -10.54 -6.25 24.23
N PHE A 166 -9.57 -5.47 23.77
CA PHE A 166 -8.15 -5.68 24.01
C PHE A 166 -7.68 -4.78 25.18
N PRO A 167 -8.28 -4.85 26.39
CA PRO A 167 -8.07 -3.84 27.42
C PRO A 167 -6.65 -3.82 27.97
N SER A 168 -5.87 -4.86 27.72
CA SER A 168 -4.52 -5.00 28.25
C SER A 168 -3.43 -4.50 27.31
N PHE A 169 -3.76 -4.19 26.05
CA PHE A 169 -2.83 -3.58 25.10
C PHE A 169 -2.96 -2.06 25.12
N ASP A 170 -1.84 -1.37 24.95
CA ASP A 170 -1.84 0.05 24.63
C ASP A 170 -2.59 0.28 23.32
N ASN A 171 -3.48 1.26 23.30
CA ASN A 171 -4.04 1.75 22.04
C ASN A 171 -2.94 2.40 21.16
N LEU A 172 -3.26 2.70 19.91
CA LEU A 172 -2.27 3.23 18.97
C LEU A 172 -1.70 4.60 19.38
N SER A 173 -2.50 5.45 20.05
CA SER A 173 -2.00 6.73 20.59
C SER A 173 -0.97 6.51 21.70
N GLN A 174 -1.26 5.62 22.66
CA GLN A 174 -0.36 5.26 23.75
C GLN A 174 0.93 4.62 23.21
N THR A 175 0.82 3.79 22.18
CA THR A 175 1.96 3.18 21.50
C THR A 175 2.88 4.24 20.91
N VAL A 176 2.33 5.25 20.23
CA VAL A 176 3.11 6.37 19.68
C VAL A 176 3.72 7.25 20.78
N GLU A 177 3.00 7.51 21.88
CA GLU A 177 3.55 8.26 23.02
C GLU A 177 4.73 7.54 23.68
N LYS A 178 4.64 6.22 23.89
CA LYS A 178 5.75 5.40 24.38
C LYS A 178 6.92 5.38 23.40
N LEU A 179 6.63 5.21 22.11
CA LEU A 179 7.64 5.25 21.06
C LEU A 179 8.39 6.59 21.04
N ASN A 180 7.68 7.72 21.10
CA ASN A 180 8.33 9.03 21.13
C ASN A 180 9.23 9.21 22.35
N ARG A 181 8.82 8.71 23.53
CA ARG A 181 9.70 8.69 24.72
C ARG A 181 10.95 7.84 24.47
N HIS A 182 10.80 6.68 23.83
CA HIS A 182 11.93 5.84 23.45
C HIS A 182 12.89 6.58 22.50
N LEU A 183 12.37 7.16 21.41
CA LEU A 183 13.15 7.87 20.40
C LEU A 183 13.92 9.09 20.95
N GLN A 184 13.43 9.73 22.01
CA GLN A 184 14.17 10.80 22.71
C GLN A 184 15.42 10.28 23.44
N THR A 185 15.36 9.07 23.98
CA THR A 185 16.47 8.45 24.72
C THR A 185 17.41 7.65 23.83
N LYS A 186 16.86 7.01 22.79
CA LYS A 186 17.57 6.17 21.83
C LYS A 186 17.04 6.50 20.43
N PRO A 187 17.55 7.58 19.80
CA PRO A 187 17.09 7.97 18.47
C PRO A 187 17.51 6.93 17.43
N ILE A 188 16.70 6.85 16.37
CA ILE A 188 17.02 6.07 15.17
C ILE A 188 18.30 6.64 14.53
N PRO A 189 19.21 5.79 14.00
CA PRO A 189 20.43 6.23 13.33
C PRO A 189 20.14 6.78 11.93
N GLY A 190 19.52 7.94 11.86
CA GLY A 190 19.18 8.61 10.60
C GLY A 190 17.92 9.46 10.67
N HIS A 191 17.34 9.66 9.49
CA HIS A 191 16.14 10.47 9.25
C HIS A 191 14.97 9.58 8.87
N ILE A 192 13.81 9.74 9.52
CA ILE A 192 12.61 8.96 9.26
C ILE A 192 12.07 9.32 7.87
N LEU A 193 12.01 8.31 7.01
CA LEU A 193 11.45 8.44 5.67
C LEU A 193 9.93 8.41 5.75
N SER A 194 9.39 7.31 6.30
CA SER A 194 7.95 7.05 6.37
C SER A 194 7.58 6.17 7.56
N MET A 195 6.33 6.28 8.00
CA MET A 195 5.71 5.39 8.98
C MET A 195 4.41 4.83 8.39
N GLU A 196 4.23 3.52 8.44
CA GLU A 196 3.02 2.83 7.99
C GLU A 196 2.35 2.06 9.13
N THR A 197 1.04 1.86 9.03
CA THR A 197 0.30 0.93 9.89
C THR A 197 0.23 -0.42 9.20
N LEU A 198 0.61 -1.48 9.91
CA LEU A 198 0.49 -2.86 9.46
C LEU A 198 -0.41 -3.66 10.39
N THR A 199 -1.07 -4.68 9.86
CA THR A 199 -1.86 -5.62 10.64
C THR A 199 -1.16 -6.97 10.68
N PHE A 200 -0.89 -7.48 11.87
CA PHE A 200 -0.20 -8.74 12.11
C PHE A 200 -1.15 -9.76 12.71
N LYS A 201 -1.28 -10.94 12.06
CA LYS A 201 -1.88 -12.10 12.71
C LYS A 201 -0.98 -12.54 13.87
N CYS A 202 -1.52 -12.50 15.07
CA CYS A 202 -0.79 -12.80 16.30
C CYS A 202 -1.09 -14.20 16.83
N MET A 203 -2.34 -14.66 16.63
CA MET A 203 -2.79 -15.96 17.08
C MET A 203 -3.93 -16.46 16.20
N GLU A 204 -4.03 -17.77 16.07
CA GLU A 204 -5.11 -18.44 15.35
C GLU A 204 -5.53 -19.69 16.13
N ALA A 205 -6.84 -19.97 16.14
CA ALA A 205 -7.38 -21.16 16.81
C ALA A 205 -6.77 -22.43 16.20
N ASN A 206 -6.44 -23.39 17.08
CA ASN A 206 -5.81 -24.66 16.71
C ASN A 206 -4.43 -24.51 16.03
N SER A 207 -3.78 -23.35 16.16
CA SER A 207 -2.42 -23.11 15.69
C SER A 207 -1.41 -23.06 16.84
N SER A 208 -0.17 -23.44 16.57
CA SER A 208 0.97 -23.25 17.47
C SER A 208 1.85 -22.04 17.07
N ASP A 209 1.35 -21.21 16.16
CA ASP A 209 2.10 -20.07 15.61
C ASP A 209 2.57 -19.12 16.72
N LYS A 210 3.77 -18.57 16.53
CA LYS A 210 4.29 -17.49 17.35
C LYS A 210 4.09 -16.18 16.60
N LEU A 211 3.81 -15.10 17.32
CA LEU A 211 3.87 -13.76 16.76
C LEU A 211 5.33 -13.45 16.40
N LEU A 212 5.61 -13.42 15.09
CA LEU A 212 6.91 -13.08 14.52
C LEU A 212 6.70 -11.93 13.52
N PRO A 213 6.76 -10.65 13.97
CA PRO A 213 6.55 -9.49 13.10
C PRO A 213 7.55 -9.41 11.95
N GLU A 214 8.73 -9.99 12.18
CA GLU A 214 9.82 -10.02 11.22
C GLU A 214 9.81 -11.25 10.31
N SER A 215 8.87 -12.18 10.49
CA SER A 215 8.73 -13.30 9.55
C SER A 215 8.39 -12.77 8.16
N GLY A 216 9.09 -13.24 7.13
CA GLY A 216 8.79 -12.90 5.74
C GLY A 216 7.52 -13.56 5.22
N SER A 217 7.00 -14.60 5.90
CA SER A 217 5.74 -15.24 5.56
C SER A 217 4.82 -15.46 6.76
N TRP A 218 3.54 -15.68 6.48
CA TRP A 218 2.55 -16.06 7.47
C TRP A 218 1.37 -16.75 6.79
N THR A 219 0.57 -17.48 7.56
CA THR A 219 -0.57 -18.25 7.06
C THR A 219 -1.88 -17.78 7.68
N GLU A 220 -3.01 -18.13 7.08
CA GLU A 220 -4.33 -18.02 7.69
C GLU A 220 -5.21 -19.21 7.28
N GLY A 221 -5.75 -19.94 8.26
CA GLY A 221 -6.87 -20.83 8.04
C GLY A 221 -8.17 -20.06 7.86
N GLY A 222 -8.86 -20.25 6.74
CA GLY A 222 -10.11 -19.52 6.46
C GLY A 222 -11.22 -19.77 7.49
N GLY A 223 -11.27 -20.97 8.07
CA GLY A 223 -12.29 -21.39 9.04
C GLY A 223 -11.92 -21.24 10.51
N ASN A 224 -10.77 -20.65 10.84
CA ASN A 224 -10.32 -20.50 12.23
C ASN A 224 -10.55 -19.09 12.77
N ALA A 225 -10.83 -18.99 14.07
CA ALA A 225 -10.83 -17.69 14.75
C ALA A 225 -9.40 -17.15 14.84
N LYS A 226 -9.23 -15.85 14.64
CA LYS A 226 -7.92 -15.19 14.53
C LYS A 226 -7.88 -13.94 15.40
N VAL A 227 -6.70 -13.58 15.86
CA VAL A 227 -6.42 -12.33 16.56
C VAL A 227 -5.35 -11.58 15.78
N PHE A 228 -5.63 -10.32 15.51
CA PHE A 228 -4.76 -9.40 14.78
C PHE A 228 -4.38 -8.22 15.69
N LEU A 229 -3.15 -7.74 15.56
CA LEU A 229 -2.69 -6.48 16.17
C LEU A 229 -2.24 -5.52 15.08
N HIS A 230 -2.52 -4.24 15.30
CA HIS A 230 -1.99 -3.15 14.50
C HIS A 230 -0.62 -2.76 15.05
N ALA A 231 0.35 -2.56 14.16
CA ALA A 231 1.71 -2.17 14.49
C ALA A 231 2.12 -0.98 13.62
N PHE A 232 3.12 -0.22 14.07
CA PHE A 232 3.78 0.78 13.24
C PHE A 232 5.09 0.23 12.72
N ARG A 233 5.30 0.30 11.39
CA ARG A 233 6.62 0.08 10.80
C ARG A 233 7.17 1.42 10.35
N ILE A 234 8.39 1.72 10.77
CA ILE A 234 9.06 2.99 10.50
C ILE A 234 10.26 2.68 9.63
N TYR A 235 10.31 3.30 8.46
CA TYR A 235 11.47 3.29 7.57
C TYR A 235 12.25 4.58 7.71
N TYR A 236 13.57 4.48 7.65
CA TYR A 236 14.45 5.63 7.77
C TYR A 236 15.63 5.51 6.80
N ILE A 237 16.15 6.66 6.37
CA ILE A 237 17.43 6.74 5.67
C ILE A 237 18.53 6.76 6.72
N VAL A 238 19.45 5.79 6.64
CA VAL A 238 20.55 5.62 7.59
C VAL A 238 21.47 6.84 7.53
N GLY A 239 21.84 7.35 8.70
CA GLY A 239 22.68 8.53 8.83
C GLY A 239 22.91 8.94 10.28
N LYS A 240 23.21 10.22 10.49
CA LYS A 240 23.33 10.78 11.84
C LYS A 240 21.95 10.81 12.51
N PRO A 241 21.83 10.48 13.82
CA PRO A 241 20.55 10.55 14.52
C PRO A 241 19.88 11.93 14.48
N CYS A 242 18.59 11.98 14.11
CA CYS A 242 17.83 13.23 13.95
C CYS A 242 16.86 13.56 15.11
N TYR A 243 16.73 12.71 16.14
CA TYR A 243 15.83 12.92 17.32
C TYR A 243 14.38 13.26 16.97
N GLU A 244 13.91 12.79 15.83
CA GLU A 244 12.55 13.03 15.34
C GLU A 244 11.51 12.31 16.19
N GLN A 245 10.32 12.90 16.24
CA GLN A 245 9.13 12.30 16.84
C GLN A 245 8.14 11.93 15.74
N VAL A 246 7.34 10.90 15.96
CA VAL A 246 6.28 10.48 15.04
C VAL A 246 4.90 10.75 15.63
N GLY A 247 3.91 10.87 14.76
CA GLY A 247 2.51 10.92 15.14
C GLY A 247 1.62 10.44 14.01
N PHE A 248 0.34 10.29 14.33
CA PHE A 248 -0.68 10.01 13.32
C PHE A 248 -1.95 10.81 13.58
N TYR A 249 -2.78 10.89 12.55
CA TYR A 249 -4.11 11.46 12.57
C TYR A 249 -5.02 10.62 11.70
N ASP A 250 -6.22 10.31 12.20
CA ASP A 250 -7.22 9.59 11.45
C ASP A 250 -8.39 10.51 11.11
N GLU A 251 -8.72 10.57 9.83
CA GLU A 251 -10.03 11.04 9.40
C GLU A 251 -10.93 9.83 9.13
N ALA A 252 -11.86 9.61 10.05
CA ALA A 252 -12.87 8.58 9.92
C ALA A 252 -14.05 9.06 9.07
N PRO A 253 -14.64 8.21 8.21
CA PRO A 253 -15.83 8.60 7.47
C PRO A 253 -17.02 8.79 8.40
N GLU A 254 -17.82 9.82 8.10
CA GLU A 254 -19.06 10.09 8.82
C GLU A 254 -20.09 8.98 8.58
N ILE A 255 -20.75 8.52 9.65
CA ILE A 255 -21.85 7.56 9.55
C ILE A 255 -23.10 8.32 9.11
N MET A 256 -23.46 8.17 7.84
CA MET A 256 -24.60 8.85 7.21
C MET A 256 -25.93 8.18 7.54
N GLN A 257 -25.92 6.87 7.77
CA GLN A 257 -27.07 6.10 8.22
C GLN A 257 -26.60 5.03 9.19
N SER A 258 -27.07 5.07 10.43
CA SER A 258 -26.72 4.11 11.49
C SER A 258 -27.85 3.13 11.85
N LYS A 259 -29.07 3.38 11.36
CA LYS A 259 -30.22 2.49 11.59
C LYS A 259 -30.16 1.30 10.64
N GLU A 260 -30.30 0.12 11.24
CA GLU A 260 -30.45 -1.15 10.54
C GLU A 260 -31.85 -1.73 10.73
N GLY A 261 -32.31 -2.48 9.75
CA GLY A 261 -33.64 -3.10 9.67
C GLY A 261 -33.73 -3.94 8.40
N LEU A 262 -34.91 -4.48 8.09
CA LEU A 262 -35.16 -5.11 6.79
C LEU A 262 -34.76 -4.12 5.68
N ASP A 263 -33.76 -4.52 4.88
CA ASP A 263 -33.15 -3.76 3.77
C ASP A 263 -32.40 -2.46 4.12
N LEU A 264 -32.14 -2.16 5.39
CA LEU A 264 -31.35 -0.99 5.80
C LEU A 264 -29.95 -1.40 6.29
N ARG A 265 -28.92 -0.91 5.62
CA ARG A 265 -27.50 -1.11 5.95
C ARG A 265 -26.88 0.19 6.45
N ILE A 266 -25.86 0.10 7.32
CA ILE A 266 -25.00 1.23 7.67
C ILE A 266 -24.40 1.85 6.41
N LYS A 267 -24.42 3.18 6.30
CA LYS A 267 -23.80 3.91 5.18
C LYS A 267 -22.81 4.93 5.72
N PHE A 268 -21.69 5.04 5.03
CA PHE A 268 -20.64 6.00 5.33
C PHE A 268 -20.60 7.11 4.29
N ALA A 269 -20.02 8.25 4.65
CA ALA A 269 -19.64 9.27 3.67
C ALA A 269 -18.67 8.69 2.63
N THR A 270 -18.61 9.30 1.44
CA THR A 270 -17.72 8.87 0.37
C THR A 270 -16.26 9.10 0.72
N PHE A 271 -15.36 8.43 -0.02
CA PHE A 271 -13.92 8.69 0.05
C PHE A 271 -13.60 10.16 -0.14
N GLU A 272 -14.15 10.79 -1.18
CA GLU A 272 -13.91 12.22 -1.47
C GLU A 272 -14.30 13.14 -0.30
N LYS A 273 -15.50 12.94 0.28
CA LYS A 273 -15.95 13.75 1.43
C LYS A 273 -15.04 13.59 2.65
N THR A 274 -14.56 12.37 2.88
CA THR A 274 -13.63 12.07 3.97
C THR A 274 -12.27 12.72 3.71
N LEU A 275 -11.75 12.61 2.48
CA LEU A 275 -10.49 13.27 2.08
C LEU A 275 -10.58 14.80 2.23
N ASN A 276 -11.71 15.42 1.89
CA ASN A 276 -11.92 16.85 2.03
C ASN A 276 -11.85 17.30 3.50
N LYS A 277 -12.36 16.50 4.45
CA LYS A 277 -12.21 16.79 5.90
C LYS A 277 -10.74 16.67 6.33
N ALA A 278 -10.06 15.61 5.89
CA ALA A 278 -8.63 15.43 6.15
C ALA A 278 -7.77 16.58 5.56
N SER A 279 -8.11 17.06 4.37
CA SER A 279 -7.49 18.22 3.70
C SER A 279 -7.61 19.49 4.57
N ASN A 280 -8.77 19.72 5.18
CA ASN A 280 -9.00 20.83 6.08
C ASN A 280 -8.23 20.70 7.41
N TRP A 281 -8.03 19.48 7.91
CA TRP A 281 -7.14 19.24 9.05
C TRP A 281 -5.69 19.56 8.67
N LEU A 282 -5.22 19.08 7.51
CA LEU A 282 -3.86 19.26 7.03
C LEU A 282 -3.48 20.75 6.91
N LYS A 283 -4.38 21.58 6.38
CA LYS A 283 -4.20 23.04 6.27
C LYS A 283 -3.89 23.74 7.60
N LYS A 284 -4.21 23.13 8.74
CA LYS A 284 -4.01 23.70 10.09
C LYS A 284 -2.72 23.23 10.75
N GLN A 285 -1.98 22.31 10.13
CA GLN A 285 -0.80 21.70 10.74
C GLN A 285 0.47 22.52 10.50
N SER A 286 1.30 22.66 11.53
CA SER A 286 2.63 23.29 11.46
C SER A 286 3.63 22.51 12.30
N GLY A 287 4.93 22.71 12.05
CA GLY A 287 6.00 22.03 12.79
C GLY A 287 6.05 20.52 12.58
N CYS A 288 5.41 20.01 11.52
CA CYS A 288 5.49 18.60 11.14
C CYS A 288 5.55 18.43 9.62
N ARG A 289 6.08 17.29 9.19
CA ARG A 289 6.04 16.81 7.81
C ARG A 289 5.16 15.57 7.72
N ILE A 290 4.17 15.56 6.82
CA ILE A 290 3.44 14.33 6.47
C ILE A 290 4.42 13.34 5.83
N SER A 291 4.44 12.13 6.38
CA SER A 291 5.35 11.06 5.98
C SER A 291 4.66 9.93 5.25
N ASN A 292 3.35 9.75 5.45
CA ASN A 292 2.55 8.77 4.73
C ASN A 292 1.07 9.14 4.80
N ILE A 293 0.30 8.70 3.79
CA ILE A 293 -1.15 8.66 3.83
C ILE A 293 -1.55 7.22 3.49
N GLN A 294 -2.41 6.63 4.33
CA GLN A 294 -2.81 5.25 4.20
C GLN A 294 -4.32 5.10 4.44
N SER A 295 -4.99 4.35 3.58
CA SER A 295 -6.35 3.86 3.78
C SER A 295 -6.31 2.62 4.68
N VAL A 296 -6.59 2.79 5.98
CA VAL A 296 -6.50 1.71 6.98
C VAL A 296 -7.88 1.11 7.22
N TYR A 297 -8.00 -0.21 7.07
CA TYR A 297 -9.22 -0.93 7.46
C TYR A 297 -9.32 -1.08 8.97
N VAL A 298 -10.41 -0.55 9.53
CA VAL A 298 -10.77 -0.68 10.94
C VAL A 298 -12.02 -1.52 11.03
N LYS A 299 -11.95 -2.60 11.84
CA LYS A 299 -13.10 -3.45 12.10
C LYS A 299 -14.13 -2.67 12.94
N LEU A 300 -15.39 -2.72 12.53
CA LEU A 300 -16.50 -2.17 13.30
C LEU A 300 -16.94 -3.20 14.33
N GLU A 301 -17.10 -2.76 15.57
CA GLU A 301 -17.55 -3.61 16.67
C GLU A 301 -18.96 -3.21 17.11
N ARG A 302 -19.65 -4.13 17.78
CA ARG A 302 -20.93 -3.86 18.43
C ARG A 302 -20.82 -4.21 19.89
N LYS A 303 -21.07 -3.23 20.74
CA LYS A 303 -21.17 -3.49 22.18
C LYS A 303 -22.21 -4.60 22.44
N TYR A 304 -21.77 -5.67 23.10
CA TYR A 304 -22.57 -6.87 23.40
C TYR A 304 -23.19 -7.56 22.18
N GLY A 305 -22.67 -7.35 20.96
CA GLY A 305 -23.18 -7.94 19.72
C GLY A 305 -24.51 -7.36 19.20
N SER A 306 -25.19 -6.51 19.98
CA SER A 306 -26.51 -5.94 19.64
C SER A 306 -26.58 -4.42 19.75
N GLY A 307 -25.51 -3.77 20.22
CA GLY A 307 -25.41 -2.31 20.32
C GLY A 307 -25.18 -1.60 18.98
N PRO A 308 -25.08 -0.26 18.99
CA PRO A 308 -24.68 0.51 17.82
C PRO A 308 -23.27 0.09 17.36
N TRP A 309 -23.01 0.25 16.06
CA TRP A 309 -21.66 0.10 15.53
C TRP A 309 -20.73 1.14 16.13
N ILE A 310 -19.57 0.68 16.59
CA ILE A 310 -18.50 1.48 17.14
C ILE A 310 -17.33 1.42 16.17
N LEU A 311 -16.87 2.60 15.76
CA LEU A 311 -15.64 2.80 15.01
C LEU A 311 -14.58 3.33 15.96
N ASP A 312 -13.59 2.51 16.29
CA ASP A 312 -12.41 2.91 17.06
C ASP A 312 -11.16 2.71 16.21
N SER A 313 -10.69 3.76 15.55
CA SER A 313 -9.49 3.70 14.71
C SER A 313 -8.19 3.66 15.51
N HIS A 314 -8.26 3.89 16.82
CA HIS A 314 -7.12 3.83 17.74
C HIS A 314 -6.97 2.46 18.39
N ALA A 315 -7.91 1.53 18.15
CA ALA A 315 -7.88 0.18 18.69
C ALA A 315 -6.52 -0.50 18.38
N PRO A 316 -5.96 -1.27 19.34
CA PRO A 316 -4.67 -1.93 19.17
C PRO A 316 -4.70 -3.12 18.20
N GLY A 317 -5.88 -3.59 17.85
CA GLY A 317 -6.10 -4.82 17.10
C GLY A 317 -7.55 -5.23 17.12
N TYR A 318 -7.83 -6.40 16.56
CA TYR A 318 -9.17 -6.96 16.49
C TYR A 318 -9.11 -8.49 16.42
N ALA A 319 -10.24 -9.14 16.67
CA ALA A 319 -10.39 -10.58 16.48
C ALA A 319 -11.42 -10.87 15.39
N GLU A 320 -11.19 -11.93 14.63
CA GLU A 320 -12.13 -12.45 13.64
C GLU A 320 -12.67 -13.79 14.10
N ASN A 321 -14.00 -13.94 14.04
CA ASN A 321 -14.66 -15.22 14.27
C ASN A 321 -15.38 -15.64 12.98
N PRO A 322 -14.92 -16.69 12.30
CA PRO A 322 -15.52 -17.16 11.06
C PRO A 322 -16.91 -17.78 11.27
N GLY A 323 -17.29 -18.09 12.52
CA GLY A 323 -18.63 -18.55 12.87
C GLY A 323 -19.68 -17.44 13.00
N LEU A 324 -19.29 -16.16 12.87
CA LEU A 324 -20.23 -15.06 12.64
C LEU A 324 -20.51 -14.95 11.14
N ASN A 325 -21.76 -14.69 10.76
CA ASN A 325 -22.14 -14.62 9.34
C ASN A 325 -21.43 -13.47 8.60
N GLU A 326 -21.11 -12.36 9.27
CA GLU A 326 -20.56 -11.16 8.65
C GLU A 326 -19.63 -10.40 9.61
N SER A 327 -18.46 -9.99 9.12
CA SER A 327 -17.61 -8.98 9.74
C SER A 327 -17.65 -7.69 8.93
N ARG A 328 -17.68 -6.54 9.61
CA ARG A 328 -17.76 -5.23 8.96
C ARG A 328 -16.51 -4.43 9.22
N TYR A 329 -16.02 -3.76 8.19
CA TYR A 329 -14.86 -2.89 8.25
C TYR A 329 -15.19 -1.56 7.60
N THR A 330 -14.48 -0.52 8.01
CA THR A 330 -14.48 0.78 7.33
C THR A 330 -13.05 1.25 7.13
N LYS A 331 -12.80 1.99 6.06
CA LYS A 331 -11.52 2.61 5.76
C LYS A 331 -11.46 3.98 6.41
N VAL A 332 -10.47 4.19 7.27
CA VAL A 332 -10.08 5.53 7.75
C VAL A 332 -8.90 6.03 6.93
N ILE A 333 -8.83 7.34 6.69
CA ILE A 333 -7.68 7.96 6.04
C ILE A 333 -6.69 8.35 7.15
N ARG A 334 -5.62 7.58 7.30
CA ARG A 334 -4.57 7.82 8.29
C ARG A 334 -3.43 8.61 7.67
N PHE A 335 -3.11 9.74 8.29
CA PHE A 335 -1.90 10.50 8.05
C PHE A 335 -0.90 10.08 9.10
N THR A 336 0.32 9.73 8.70
CA THR A 336 1.46 9.73 9.61
C THR A 336 2.31 10.96 9.36
N TYR A 337 2.85 11.52 10.42
CA TYR A 337 3.66 12.72 10.35
C TYR A 337 4.86 12.63 11.29
N ILE A 338 5.88 13.40 10.94
CA ILE A 338 7.14 13.48 11.68
C ILE A 338 7.29 14.92 12.18
N LYS A 339 7.64 15.07 13.45
CA LYS A 339 7.98 16.34 14.08
C LYS A 339 9.48 16.38 14.33
N ASP A 340 10.13 17.39 13.79
CA ASP A 340 11.53 17.71 14.07
C ASP A 340 11.57 19.05 14.81
N GLN A 341 12.32 19.11 15.91
CA GLN A 341 12.51 20.33 16.71
C GLN A 341 13.12 21.48 15.91
N LYS A 342 13.81 21.18 14.80
CA LYS A 342 14.36 22.18 13.87
C LYS A 342 13.33 22.75 12.89
N LEU A 343 12.14 22.14 12.76
CA LEU A 343 11.06 22.65 11.92
C LEU A 343 10.30 23.80 12.61
N ASN A 344 10.99 24.89 12.93
CA ASN A 344 10.35 26.18 13.22
C ASN A 344 9.98 26.87 11.91
N GLN A 345 9.14 26.22 11.12
CA GLN A 345 8.73 26.71 9.80
C GLN A 345 7.27 27.20 9.82
N ALA A 346 7.00 28.20 8.97
CA ALA A 346 5.64 28.58 8.61
C ALA A 346 4.85 27.34 8.17
N ASN A 347 3.54 27.34 8.39
CA ASN A 347 2.65 26.22 8.05
C ASN A 347 2.80 25.85 6.56
N PRO A 348 3.48 24.74 6.23
CA PRO A 348 3.79 24.38 4.84
C PRO A 348 2.55 23.89 4.09
N TYR A 349 1.45 23.66 4.80
CA TYR A 349 0.21 23.11 4.30
C TYR A 349 -0.92 24.13 4.17
N SER A 350 -0.68 25.39 4.54
CA SER A 350 -1.71 26.44 4.57
C SER A 350 -2.42 26.64 3.22
N GLN A 351 -1.73 26.37 2.11
CA GLN A 351 -2.26 26.46 0.73
C GLN A 351 -2.56 25.09 0.10
N VAL A 352 -2.32 23.99 0.81
CA VAL A 352 -2.52 22.64 0.26
C VAL A 352 -4.00 22.35 0.14
N THR A 353 -4.44 21.95 -1.05
CA THR A 353 -5.76 21.36 -1.26
C THR A 353 -5.56 19.92 -1.68
N LEU A 354 -5.65 19.02 -0.70
CA LEU A 354 -5.41 17.60 -0.91
C LEU A 354 -6.49 16.99 -1.81
N THR A 355 -6.07 16.43 -2.93
CA THR A 355 -6.91 15.62 -3.84
C THR A 355 -6.28 14.25 -4.04
N SER A 356 -6.99 13.32 -4.68
CA SER A 356 -6.45 11.98 -4.96
C SER A 356 -6.95 11.41 -6.27
N ARG A 357 -6.13 10.56 -6.90
CA ARG A 357 -6.49 9.74 -8.06
C ARG A 357 -6.28 8.28 -7.75
N LEU A 358 -7.25 7.45 -8.10
CA LEU A 358 -7.15 5.99 -8.00
C LEU A 358 -6.95 5.36 -9.38
N PHE A 359 -5.87 4.60 -9.53
CA PHE A 359 -5.57 3.80 -10.70
C PHE A 359 -6.00 2.36 -10.43
N ILE A 360 -7.10 1.98 -11.06
CA ILE A 360 -7.70 0.66 -10.97
C ILE A 360 -7.19 -0.17 -12.14
N PRO A 361 -6.68 -1.39 -11.91
CA PRO A 361 -6.27 -2.29 -12.99
C PRO A 361 -7.40 -2.52 -13.99
N CYS A 362 -7.11 -2.38 -15.28
CA CYS A 362 -8.06 -2.67 -16.35
C CYS A 362 -8.40 -4.16 -16.35
N ARG A 363 -9.69 -4.47 -16.46
CA ARG A 363 -10.15 -5.85 -16.64
C ARG A 363 -9.93 -6.28 -18.09
N ILE A 364 -9.29 -7.42 -18.29
CA ILE A 364 -9.07 -7.99 -19.61
C ILE A 364 -10.27 -8.88 -19.97
N GLU A 365 -10.57 -9.88 -19.14
CA GLU A 365 -11.68 -10.81 -19.33
C GLU A 365 -12.00 -11.52 -18.01
N GLY A 366 -13.27 -11.78 -17.68
CA GLY A 366 -13.59 -12.64 -16.53
C GLY A 366 -12.92 -12.20 -15.22
N ARG A 367 -12.07 -13.03 -14.61
CA ARG A 367 -11.30 -12.65 -13.41
C ARG A 367 -9.84 -12.25 -13.73
N LEU A 368 -9.52 -12.04 -15.00
CA LEU A 368 -8.22 -11.60 -15.46
C LEU A 368 -8.18 -10.07 -15.53
N PHE A 369 -7.22 -9.50 -14.82
CA PHE A 369 -6.92 -8.08 -14.80
C PHE A 369 -5.51 -7.87 -15.33
N GLU A 370 -5.23 -6.66 -15.80
CA GLU A 370 -3.87 -6.30 -16.17
C GLU A 370 -2.92 -6.46 -14.96
N PRO A 371 -1.64 -6.75 -15.23
CA PRO A 371 -0.63 -6.79 -14.19
C PRO A 371 -0.39 -5.40 -13.59
N LEU A 372 0.15 -5.38 -12.38
CA LEU A 372 0.42 -4.19 -11.62
C LEU A 372 1.45 -3.29 -12.31
N SER A 373 2.48 -3.89 -12.92
CA SER A 373 3.46 -3.24 -13.77
C SER A 373 2.79 -2.39 -14.85
N LYS A 374 1.75 -2.92 -15.51
CA LYS A 374 0.94 -2.19 -16.49
C LYS A 374 0.12 -1.07 -15.85
N THR A 375 -0.48 -1.29 -14.68
CA THR A 375 -1.15 -0.22 -13.93
C THR A 375 -0.18 0.92 -13.57
N VAL A 376 1.05 0.62 -13.16
CA VAL A 376 2.05 1.64 -12.85
C VAL A 376 2.58 2.34 -14.10
N MET A 377 2.71 1.66 -15.24
CA MET A 377 3.01 2.35 -16.50
C MET A 377 1.95 3.42 -16.83
N ARG A 378 0.66 3.15 -16.58
CA ARG A 378 -0.39 4.16 -16.73
C ARG A 378 -0.24 5.31 -15.74
N VAL A 379 0.17 5.02 -14.50
CA VAL A 379 0.55 6.06 -13.52
C VAL A 379 1.67 6.95 -14.05
N VAL A 380 2.76 6.36 -14.55
CA VAL A 380 3.93 7.07 -15.11
C VAL A 380 3.51 7.98 -16.25
N ARG A 381 2.74 7.47 -17.22
CA ARG A 381 2.26 8.27 -18.36
C ARG A 381 1.36 9.41 -17.90
N TRP A 382 0.43 9.14 -16.98
CA TRP A 382 -0.47 10.16 -16.44
C TRP A 382 0.30 11.27 -15.73
N LEU A 383 1.28 10.92 -14.88
CA LEU A 383 2.14 11.90 -14.21
C LEU A 383 3.01 12.68 -15.20
N SER A 384 3.48 12.03 -16.26
CA SER A 384 4.29 12.68 -17.30
C SER A 384 3.47 13.70 -18.11
N LYS A 385 2.17 13.43 -18.35
CA LYS A 385 1.25 14.32 -19.05
C LYS A 385 0.80 15.49 -18.17
N THR A 386 0.52 15.23 -16.89
CA THR A 386 -0.02 16.25 -15.97
C THR A 386 1.06 17.08 -15.28
N LYS A 387 2.28 16.53 -15.14
CA LYS A 387 3.40 17.12 -14.39
C LYS A 387 3.02 17.53 -12.96
N LEU A 388 2.03 16.85 -12.36
CA LEU A 388 1.56 17.15 -11.02
C LEU A 388 2.54 16.63 -9.96
N PRO A 389 2.79 17.41 -8.89
CA PRO A 389 3.65 16.97 -7.80
C PRO A 389 2.93 15.90 -6.96
N VAL A 390 3.51 14.70 -6.89
CA VAL A 390 3.01 13.63 -6.03
C VAL A 390 3.25 14.00 -4.56
N PHE A 391 2.18 14.06 -3.78
CA PHE A 391 2.24 14.31 -2.33
C PHE A 391 2.43 13.03 -1.53
N ALA A 392 1.72 11.97 -1.91
CA ALA A 392 1.84 10.64 -1.33
C ALA A 392 1.32 9.60 -2.34
N CYS A 393 1.69 8.34 -2.14
CA CYS A 393 1.15 7.21 -2.88
C CYS A 393 0.86 6.04 -1.93
N GLU A 394 -0.07 5.16 -2.28
CA GLU A 394 -0.30 3.90 -1.57
C GLU A 394 -0.74 2.77 -2.52
N THR A 395 -0.39 1.54 -2.15
CA THR A 395 -0.94 0.31 -2.70
C THR A 395 -2.15 -0.08 -1.86
N VAL A 396 -3.37 0.10 -2.41
CA VAL A 396 -4.62 -0.09 -1.67
C VAL A 396 -5.40 -1.29 -2.21
N LYS A 397 -5.94 -2.11 -1.31
CA LYS A 397 -6.81 -3.23 -1.67
C LYS A 397 -8.29 -2.86 -1.53
N TYR A 398 -9.10 -3.40 -2.42
CA TYR A 398 -10.56 -3.27 -2.40
C TYR A 398 -11.19 -4.65 -2.49
N HIS A 399 -12.10 -4.94 -1.56
CA HIS A 399 -12.91 -6.14 -1.58
C HIS A 399 -13.93 -6.06 -2.72
N LEU A 400 -13.99 -7.10 -3.55
CA LEU A 400 -14.96 -7.22 -4.63
C LEU A 400 -16.19 -7.94 -4.11
N THR A 401 -17.35 -7.28 -4.10
CA THR A 401 -18.62 -7.88 -3.67
C THR A 401 -19.58 -8.08 -4.85
N SER A 402 -20.39 -9.13 -4.81
CA SER A 402 -21.51 -9.35 -5.75
C SER A 402 -22.54 -8.22 -5.69
N ASP A 403 -22.69 -7.59 -4.52
CA ASP A 403 -23.63 -6.49 -4.24
C ASP A 403 -23.18 -5.15 -4.84
N SER A 404 -22.00 -5.08 -5.47
CA SER A 404 -21.52 -3.85 -6.10
C SER A 404 -22.21 -3.67 -7.46
N GLU A 405 -23.47 -3.25 -7.44
CA GLU A 405 -24.35 -2.87 -8.58
C GLU A 405 -23.71 -2.99 -9.98
N GLY A 406 -23.65 -4.21 -10.53
CA GLY A 406 -23.15 -4.46 -11.89
C GLY A 406 -21.71 -4.04 -12.19
N GLN A 407 -20.96 -3.51 -11.22
CA GLN A 407 -19.63 -2.91 -11.36
C GLN A 407 -18.55 -3.66 -10.57
N GLY A 408 -18.92 -4.55 -9.65
CA GLY A 408 -18.06 -5.36 -8.77
C GLY A 408 -17.04 -4.59 -7.91
N PHE A 409 -16.96 -3.26 -8.04
CA PHE A 409 -16.00 -2.37 -7.41
C PHE A 409 -16.58 -0.95 -7.30
N ASN A 410 -16.48 -0.31 -6.12
CA ASN A 410 -16.86 1.09 -5.90
C ASN A 410 -15.72 1.81 -5.16
N ASN A 411 -15.02 2.73 -5.85
CA ASN A 411 -13.87 3.46 -5.32
C ASN A 411 -14.21 4.48 -4.23
N GLU A 412 -15.44 4.99 -4.23
CA GLU A 412 -15.95 5.94 -3.25
C GLU A 412 -16.45 5.27 -1.96
N ARG A 413 -16.66 3.95 -2.00
CA ARG A 413 -17.10 3.16 -0.85
C ARG A 413 -15.95 2.94 0.13
N LEU A 414 -16.19 3.28 1.40
CA LEU A 414 -15.24 3.11 2.48
C LEU A 414 -15.54 1.90 3.37
N ASP A 415 -16.69 1.25 3.23
CA ASP A 415 -17.02 0.05 4.00
C ASP A 415 -16.78 -1.25 3.23
N ALA A 416 -16.47 -2.31 3.97
CA ALA A 416 -16.40 -3.67 3.46
C ALA A 416 -17.23 -4.59 4.36
N LEU A 417 -18.06 -5.40 3.72
CA LEU A 417 -18.79 -6.49 4.35
C LEU A 417 -18.12 -7.81 3.96
N ILE A 418 -17.61 -8.52 4.96
CA ILE A 418 -16.86 -9.75 4.76
C ILE A 418 -17.67 -10.92 5.31
N ASN A 419 -18.04 -11.83 4.43
CA ASN A 419 -18.63 -13.12 4.78
C ASN A 419 -17.52 -14.17 4.86
N SER A 420 -17.29 -14.73 6.04
CA SER A 420 -16.25 -15.73 6.30
C SER A 420 -16.52 -17.08 5.62
N PHE A 421 -17.76 -17.39 5.26
CA PHE A 421 -18.12 -18.65 4.61
C PHE A 421 -17.83 -18.65 3.09
N GLN A 422 -17.61 -17.47 2.50
CA GLN A 422 -17.37 -17.31 1.07
C GLN A 422 -15.92 -16.94 0.80
N GLY A 423 -15.39 -17.43 -0.32
CA GLY A 423 -14.10 -16.98 -0.82
C GLY A 423 -14.17 -15.48 -1.14
N GLN A 424 -13.13 -14.75 -0.77
CA GLN A 424 -13.09 -13.29 -0.88
C GLN A 424 -12.14 -12.90 -2.00
N HIS A 425 -12.55 -11.93 -2.81
CA HIS A 425 -11.71 -11.40 -3.88
C HIS A 425 -11.28 -9.98 -3.56
N TYR A 426 -10.01 -9.69 -3.76
CA TYR A 426 -9.45 -8.35 -3.56
C TYR A 426 -8.71 -7.90 -4.80
N ILE A 427 -9.05 -6.70 -5.28
CA ILE A 427 -8.27 -6.00 -6.31
C ILE A 427 -7.28 -5.05 -5.66
N THR A 428 -6.04 -5.06 -6.15
CA THR A 428 -4.96 -4.17 -5.76
C THR A 428 -4.93 -2.97 -6.71
N CYS A 429 -5.06 -1.77 -6.18
CA CYS A 429 -5.05 -0.52 -6.92
C CYS A 429 -3.91 0.38 -6.41
N ILE A 430 -3.50 1.37 -7.22
CA ILE A 430 -2.56 2.42 -6.81
C ILE A 430 -3.32 3.71 -6.60
N ARG A 431 -3.20 4.33 -5.43
CA ARG A 431 -3.75 5.66 -5.17
C ARG A 431 -2.63 6.67 -5.05
N LEU A 432 -2.76 7.79 -5.75
CA LEU A 432 -1.90 8.96 -5.61
C LEU A 432 -2.66 10.09 -4.94
N TYR A 433 -1.95 10.88 -4.16
CA TYR A 433 -2.44 12.09 -3.51
C TYR A 433 -1.66 13.29 -4.03
N PHE A 434 -2.33 14.43 -4.19
CA PHE A 434 -1.76 15.66 -4.74
C PHE A 434 -2.07 16.84 -3.82
N PRO A 435 -1.16 17.83 -3.70
CA PRO A 435 -1.34 18.97 -2.82
C PRO A 435 -2.19 20.10 -3.45
N CYS A 436 -2.76 19.85 -4.62
CA CYS A 436 -3.52 20.80 -5.42
C CYS A 436 -4.73 20.12 -6.09
N THR A 437 -5.64 20.94 -6.61
CA THR A 437 -6.68 20.48 -7.54
C THR A 437 -6.07 20.22 -8.91
N TYR A 438 -6.61 19.25 -9.63
CA TYR A 438 -6.22 18.97 -11.00
C TYR A 438 -7.46 18.71 -11.86
N GLU A 439 -7.31 18.94 -13.16
CA GLU A 439 -8.29 18.52 -14.15
C GLU A 439 -7.82 17.22 -14.80
N GLU A 440 -8.76 16.31 -15.01
CA GLU A 440 -8.45 15.04 -15.64
C GLU A 440 -8.07 15.28 -17.12
N PRO A 441 -6.91 14.81 -17.59
CA PRO A 441 -6.55 14.95 -18.99
C PRO A 441 -7.58 14.27 -19.87
N LYS A 442 -7.92 14.90 -20.99
CA LYS A 442 -8.75 14.24 -22.01
C LYS A 442 -8.02 12.98 -22.51
N PRO A 443 -8.75 11.86 -22.69
CA PRO A 443 -8.16 10.66 -23.26
C PRO A 443 -7.62 10.98 -24.64
N ASP A 444 -6.40 10.52 -24.93
CA ASP A 444 -5.81 10.59 -26.25
C ASP A 444 -6.41 9.48 -27.13
N PRO A 445 -7.24 9.80 -28.14
CA PRO A 445 -7.83 8.79 -29.00
C PRO A 445 -6.80 8.04 -29.86
N SER A 446 -5.56 8.54 -29.95
CA SER A 446 -4.45 7.89 -30.66
C SER A 446 -3.67 6.89 -29.82
N ASP A 447 -3.83 6.91 -28.49
CA ASP A 447 -3.28 5.88 -27.59
C ASP A 447 -4.41 4.87 -27.25
N PRO A 448 -4.40 3.65 -27.84
CA PRO A 448 -5.42 2.65 -27.55
C PRO A 448 -5.44 2.22 -26.08
N GLU A 449 -4.37 2.47 -25.32
CA GLU A 449 -4.34 2.26 -23.87
C GLU A 449 -4.96 3.43 -23.09
N ASP A 450 -5.09 4.62 -23.69
CA ASP A 450 -5.74 5.85 -23.15
C ASP A 450 -7.27 5.81 -23.33
N LEU A 451 -7.77 5.08 -24.34
CA LEU A 451 -9.20 4.78 -24.51
C LEU A 451 -9.77 3.86 -23.41
N GLY A 452 -8.92 3.10 -22.71
CA GLY A 452 -9.31 2.26 -21.56
C GLY A 452 -9.45 3.02 -20.24
N TRP A 453 -9.16 4.34 -20.21
CA TRP A 453 -9.08 5.12 -18.97
C TRP A 453 -10.44 5.46 -18.35
N TRP A 454 -11.54 5.31 -19.10
CA TRP A 454 -12.84 5.89 -18.76
C TRP A 454 -13.92 4.87 -18.32
N GLY A 455 -13.49 3.74 -17.77
CA GLY A 455 -14.39 2.87 -17.04
C GLY A 455 -14.88 1.70 -17.88
N TRP A 456 -14.29 0.54 -17.60
CA TRP A 456 -15.12 -0.62 -17.36
C TRP A 456 -14.88 -0.98 -15.90
N ALA A 457 -15.87 -0.63 -15.08
CA ALA A 457 -15.94 -1.10 -13.72
C ALA A 457 -15.80 -2.63 -13.69
N CYS A 458 -15.13 -3.13 -12.67
CA CYS A 458 -14.77 -4.54 -12.50
C CYS A 458 -16.00 -5.45 -12.35
N VAL A 459 -16.76 -5.75 -13.41
CA VAL A 459 -17.98 -6.57 -13.30
C VAL A 459 -17.66 -8.05 -13.02
N VAL A 460 -17.29 -8.43 -11.80
CA VAL A 460 -17.11 -9.85 -11.48
C VAL A 460 -18.47 -10.54 -11.56
N SER A 461 -18.70 -11.29 -12.65
CA SER A 461 -19.80 -12.23 -12.81
C SER A 461 -19.52 -13.53 -12.06
#